data_AF-A0A0P7YNS3-F1
#
_entry.id   AF-A0A0P7YNS3-F1
#
_cell.length_a   1.000
_cell.length_b   1.000
_cell.length_c   1.000
_cell.angle_alpha   90.00
_cell.angle_beta   90.00
_cell.angle_gamma   90.00
#
_symmetry.space_group_name_H-M   'P 1'
#
loop_
_entity.id
_entity.type
_entity.pdbx_description
1 polymer ?
#
loop_
_entity_poly.entity_id
_entity_poly.type
_entity_poly.pdbx_seq_one_letter_code
_entity_poly.pdbx_strand_id
1 'polypeptide(L)'
;MSAPLPSALRTRFQRYIEEGLSGRAAALRLKLSPATGARWARQVRTKGHAEPARQGPPRGKGKLAPHQAFLEELVAQDPDITLFELRDALAEAEGVQVHHSSIANLLSRLGFTYKKSRWLPPSAVAPR
;
A
#
# COMPACT_ATOMS: atom_id res chain seq x y z
N MET A 1 -12.18 -0.03 6.29
CA MET A 1 -12.56 -1.46 6.10
C MET A 1 -12.11 -2.23 7.32
N SER A 2 -12.88 -3.22 7.76
CA SER A 2 -12.46 -4.09 8.87
C SER A 2 -11.28 -4.96 8.45
N ALA A 3 -10.36 -5.19 9.39
CA ALA A 3 -9.22 -6.06 9.18
C ALA A 3 -9.71 -7.49 8.86
N PRO A 4 -9.01 -8.21 7.98
CA PRO A 4 -9.41 -9.56 7.64
C PRO A 4 -9.05 -10.49 8.81
N LEU A 5 -9.75 -11.62 8.96
CA LEU A 5 -9.48 -12.56 10.05
C LEU A 5 -8.00 -13.03 10.04
N PRO A 6 -7.42 -13.35 11.22
CA PRO A 6 -6.02 -13.75 11.35
C PRO A 6 -5.59 -14.85 10.37
N SER A 7 -4.37 -14.74 9.84
CA SER A 7 -3.78 -15.73 8.92
C SER A 7 -3.76 -17.13 9.54
N ALA A 8 -3.43 -17.25 10.83
CA ALA A 8 -3.40 -18.53 11.54
C ALA A 8 -4.75 -19.28 11.48
N LEU A 9 -5.89 -18.59 11.53
CA LEU A 9 -7.21 -19.22 11.37
C LEU A 9 -7.42 -19.75 9.96
N ARG A 10 -6.94 -19.02 8.96
CA ARG A 10 -7.01 -19.43 7.55
C ARG A 10 -6.12 -20.62 7.26
N THR A 11 -4.90 -20.63 7.79
CA THR A 11 -3.97 -21.77 7.67
C THR A 11 -4.57 -23.03 8.30
N ARG A 12 -5.14 -22.92 9.51
CA ARG A 12 -5.84 -24.05 10.14
C ARG A 12 -7.06 -24.50 9.35
N PHE A 13 -7.83 -23.55 8.80
CA PHE A 13 -8.98 -23.87 7.96
C PHE A 13 -8.55 -24.64 6.72
N GLN A 14 -7.50 -24.19 6.05
CA GLN A 14 -6.96 -24.84 4.86
C GLN A 14 -6.51 -26.27 5.17
N ARG A 15 -5.79 -26.49 6.28
CA ARG A 15 -5.43 -27.83 6.74
C ARG A 15 -6.66 -28.74 6.93
N TYR A 16 -7.75 -28.23 7.50
CA TYR A 16 -8.99 -29.01 7.63
C TYR A 16 -9.61 -29.37 6.27
N ILE A 17 -9.54 -28.48 5.28
CA ILE A 17 -9.98 -28.82 3.91
C ILE A 17 -9.11 -29.93 3.32
N GLU A 18 -7.79 -29.87 3.52
CA GLU A 18 -6.82 -30.89 3.06
C GLU A 18 -7.04 -32.23 3.76
N GLU A 19 -7.43 -32.22 5.05
CA GLU A 19 -7.87 -33.40 5.82
C GLU A 19 -9.25 -33.94 5.38
N GLY A 20 -9.89 -33.33 4.37
CA GLY A 20 -11.15 -33.80 3.78
C GLY A 20 -12.43 -33.24 4.42
N LEU A 21 -12.33 -32.27 5.34
CA LEU A 21 -13.53 -31.66 5.91
C LEU A 21 -14.23 -30.75 4.88
N SER A 22 -15.57 -30.72 4.97
CA SER A 22 -16.34 -29.70 4.25
C SER A 22 -16.06 -28.30 4.83
N GLY A 23 -16.23 -27.26 4.01
CA GLY A 23 -16.03 -25.87 4.46
C GLY A 23 -16.90 -25.49 5.66
N ARG A 24 -18.10 -26.06 5.78
CA ARG A 24 -18.98 -25.86 6.94
C ARG A 24 -18.42 -26.56 8.19
N ALA A 25 -17.96 -27.80 8.07
CA ALA A 25 -17.37 -28.54 9.19
C ALA A 25 -16.07 -27.88 9.69
N ALA A 26 -15.20 -27.46 8.77
CA ALA A 26 -13.97 -26.72 9.10
C ALA A 26 -14.25 -25.39 9.80
N ALA A 27 -15.27 -24.65 9.37
CA ALA A 27 -15.68 -23.40 10.03
C ALA A 27 -16.21 -23.64 11.45
N LEU A 28 -17.03 -24.68 11.65
CA LEU A 28 -17.53 -25.04 12.98
C LEU A 28 -16.38 -25.38 13.95
N ARG A 29 -15.36 -26.14 13.50
CA ARG A 29 -14.17 -26.44 14.32
C ARG A 29 -13.38 -25.20 14.73
N LEU A 30 -13.42 -24.14 13.91
CA LEU A 30 -12.76 -22.87 14.18
C LEU A 30 -13.68 -21.83 14.83
N LYS A 31 -14.91 -22.20 15.20
CA LYS A 31 -15.94 -21.28 15.74
C LYS A 31 -16.21 -20.08 14.82
N LEU A 32 -16.14 -20.30 13.51
CA LEU A 32 -16.43 -19.31 12.48
C LEU A 32 -17.86 -19.48 11.96
N SER A 33 -18.40 -18.41 11.37
CA SER A 33 -19.71 -18.49 10.71
C SER A 33 -19.66 -19.48 9.51
N PRO A 34 -20.75 -20.21 9.22
CA PRO A 34 -20.84 -21.07 8.05
C PRO A 34 -20.58 -20.32 6.72
N ALA A 35 -20.99 -19.05 6.65
CA ALA A 35 -20.76 -18.20 5.47
C ALA A 35 -19.26 -17.94 5.24
N THR A 36 -18.48 -17.72 6.30
CA THR A 36 -17.01 -17.61 6.21
C THR A 36 -16.41 -18.92 5.68
N GLY A 37 -16.86 -20.06 6.21
CA GLY A 37 -16.42 -21.38 5.75
C GLY A 37 -16.70 -21.63 4.27
N ALA A 38 -17.90 -21.30 3.80
CA ALA A 38 -18.26 -21.44 2.39
C ALA A 38 -17.36 -20.56 1.49
N ARG A 39 -17.12 -19.30 1.88
CA ARG A 39 -16.25 -18.36 1.15
C ARG A 39 -14.81 -18.86 1.08
N TRP A 40 -14.23 -19.28 2.21
CA TRP A 40 -12.85 -19.79 2.26
C TRP A 40 -12.70 -21.11 1.53
N ALA A 41 -13.65 -22.04 1.64
CA ALA A 41 -13.60 -23.29 0.88
C ALA A 41 -13.67 -23.06 -0.63
N ARG A 42 -14.53 -22.14 -1.09
CA ARG A 42 -14.52 -21.72 -2.50
C ARG A 42 -13.15 -21.15 -2.88
N GLN A 43 -12.59 -20.29 -2.04
CA GLN A 43 -11.31 -19.66 -2.30
C GLN A 43 -10.18 -20.68 -2.44
N VAL A 44 -10.08 -21.63 -1.51
CA VAL A 44 -9.11 -22.74 -1.56
C VAL A 44 -9.26 -23.54 -2.86
N ARG A 45 -10.49 -23.87 -3.28
CA ARG A 45 -10.71 -24.58 -4.56
C ARG A 45 -10.30 -23.77 -5.78
N THR A 46 -10.55 -22.46 -5.78
CA THR A 46 -10.30 -21.60 -6.94
C THR A 46 -8.87 -21.07 -7.04
N LYS A 47 -8.18 -20.90 -5.91
CA LYS A 47 -6.87 -20.24 -5.82
C LYS A 47 -5.79 -21.11 -5.16
N GLY A 48 -6.16 -22.22 -4.52
CA GLY A 48 -5.24 -23.07 -3.76
C GLY A 48 -4.99 -22.62 -2.32
N HIS A 49 -5.55 -21.49 -1.88
CA HIS A 49 -5.28 -20.96 -0.52
C HIS A 49 -6.45 -20.14 0.05
N ALA A 50 -6.50 -20.04 1.39
CA ALA A 50 -7.52 -19.27 2.12
C ALA A 50 -7.08 -17.83 2.48
N GLU A 51 -5.90 -17.37 2.05
CA GLU A 51 -5.32 -16.08 2.46
C GLU A 51 -6.20 -14.88 2.06
N PRO A 52 -6.22 -13.79 2.83
CA PRO A 52 -6.98 -12.61 2.43
C PRO A 52 -6.52 -12.07 1.09
N ALA A 53 -7.48 -11.63 0.27
CA ALA A 53 -7.15 -10.71 -0.81
C ALA A 53 -6.59 -9.42 -0.22
N ARG A 54 -5.70 -8.79 -0.98
CA ARG A 54 -5.17 -7.47 -0.66
C ARG A 54 -6.32 -6.50 -0.39
N GLN A 55 -6.30 -5.87 0.79
CA GLN A 55 -7.26 -4.83 1.14
C GLN A 55 -6.76 -3.45 0.68
N GLY A 56 -7.72 -2.56 0.41
CA GLY A 56 -7.45 -1.18 0.00
C GLY A 56 -7.26 -1.00 -1.51
N PRO A 57 -7.10 0.25 -1.96
CA PRO A 57 -6.94 0.57 -3.36
C PRO A 57 -5.67 -0.07 -3.94
N PRO A 58 -5.68 -0.43 -5.23
CA PRO A 58 -4.50 -0.95 -5.92
C PRO A 58 -3.34 0.08 -5.88
N ARG A 59 -2.11 -0.44 -5.84
CA ARG A 59 -0.87 0.38 -5.71
C ARG A 59 -0.53 0.83 -7.13
N GLY A 60 0.06 2.01 -7.26
CA GLY A 60 0.41 2.56 -8.58
C GLY A 60 -0.80 2.87 -9.45
N LYS A 61 -1.99 3.05 -8.88
CA LYS A 61 -3.16 3.57 -9.60
C LYS A 61 -3.49 4.95 -9.07
N GLY A 62 -3.96 5.82 -9.97
CA GLY A 62 -4.34 7.19 -9.68
C GLY A 62 -3.99 8.12 -10.82
N LYS A 63 -4.48 9.37 -10.74
CA LYS A 63 -4.30 10.40 -11.77
C LYS A 63 -2.83 10.67 -12.12
N LEU A 64 -1.91 10.44 -11.18
CA LEU A 64 -0.47 10.63 -11.36
C LEU A 64 0.30 9.42 -11.87
N ALA A 65 -0.30 8.22 -11.89
CA ALA A 65 0.43 7.00 -12.25
C ALA A 65 1.04 7.04 -13.67
N PRO A 66 0.37 7.58 -14.70
CA PRO A 66 0.97 7.71 -16.03
C PRO A 66 2.11 8.74 -16.10
N HIS A 67 2.14 9.72 -15.19
CA HIS A 67 3.07 10.86 -15.21
C HIS A 67 4.21 10.68 -14.21
N GLN A 68 4.43 9.46 -13.71
CA GLN A 68 5.48 9.18 -12.74
C GLN A 68 6.86 9.50 -13.30
N ALA A 69 7.18 8.98 -14.50
CA ALA A 69 8.47 9.18 -15.14
C ALA A 69 8.75 10.67 -15.42
N PHE A 70 7.73 11.42 -15.85
CA PHE A 70 7.81 12.87 -16.07
C PHE A 70 8.22 13.62 -14.78
N LEU A 71 7.59 13.29 -13.65
CA LEU A 71 7.92 13.92 -12.37
C LEU A 71 9.31 13.50 -11.85
N GLU A 72 9.70 12.24 -12.06
CA GLU A 72 11.05 11.76 -11.72
C GLU A 72 12.14 12.49 -12.52
N GLU A 73 11.90 12.73 -13.81
CA GLU A 73 12.83 13.45 -14.69
C GLU A 73 12.99 14.91 -14.27
N LEU A 74 11.89 15.63 -13.97
CA LEU A 74 11.96 17.01 -13.50
C LEU A 74 12.76 17.14 -12.19
N VAL A 75 12.53 16.25 -11.23
CA VAL A 75 13.28 16.25 -9.96
C VAL A 75 14.75 15.86 -10.17
N ALA A 76 15.06 15.02 -11.15
CA ALA A 76 16.44 14.67 -11.49
C ALA A 76 17.19 15.83 -12.16
N GLN A 77 16.50 16.62 -12.99
CA GLN A 77 17.07 17.80 -13.65
C GLN A 77 17.27 18.96 -12.66
N ASP A 78 16.30 19.19 -11.77
CA ASP A 78 16.35 20.20 -10.73
C ASP A 78 15.92 19.61 -9.37
N PRO A 79 16.88 19.19 -8.53
CA PRO A 79 16.57 18.65 -7.20
C PRO A 79 15.90 19.63 -6.24
N ASP A 80 15.99 20.94 -6.49
CA ASP A 80 15.41 21.99 -5.66
C ASP A 80 14.02 22.45 -6.17
N ILE A 81 13.51 21.85 -7.25
CA ILE A 81 12.18 22.14 -7.80
C ILE A 81 11.10 21.95 -6.73
N THR A 82 10.25 22.95 -6.58
CA THR A 82 9.21 22.94 -5.56
C THR A 82 8.01 22.08 -5.98
N LEU A 83 7.24 21.63 -4.99
CA LEU A 83 6.01 20.87 -5.25
C LEU A 83 4.94 21.68 -6.01
N PHE A 84 4.99 23.01 -5.93
CA PHE A 84 4.08 23.89 -6.67
C PHE A 84 4.51 24.01 -8.13
N GLU A 85 5.81 24.16 -8.40
CA GLU A 85 6.34 24.14 -9.76
C GLU A 85 6.10 22.80 -10.44
N LEU A 86 6.28 21.67 -9.74
CA LEU A 86 5.93 20.35 -10.28
C LEU A 86 4.44 20.22 -10.61
N ARG A 87 3.56 20.82 -9.81
CA ARG A 87 2.12 20.85 -10.09
C ARG A 87 1.84 21.65 -11.35
N ASP A 88 2.43 22.83 -11.46
CA ASP A 88 2.18 23.76 -12.56
C ASP A 88 2.77 23.22 -13.86
N ALA A 89 3.99 22.67 -13.84
CA ALA A 89 4.60 21.98 -14.97
C ALA A 89 3.75 20.79 -15.45
N LEU A 90 3.19 20.00 -14.52
CA LEU A 90 2.31 18.89 -14.88
C LEU A 90 0.96 19.36 -15.45
N ALA A 91 0.43 20.47 -14.96
CA ALA A 91 -0.78 21.08 -15.49
C ALA A 91 -0.56 21.64 -16.90
N GLU A 92 0.59 22.27 -17.16
CA GLU A 92 0.94 22.86 -18.45
C GLU A 92 1.27 21.80 -19.50
N ALA A 93 2.12 20.82 -19.16
CA ALA A 93 2.58 19.81 -20.11
C ALA A 93 1.52 18.75 -20.44
N GLU A 94 0.73 18.33 -19.44
CA GLU A 94 -0.13 17.15 -19.53
C GLU A 94 -1.62 17.47 -19.30
N GLY A 95 -1.97 18.72 -18.95
CA GLY A 95 -3.34 19.10 -18.62
C GLY A 95 -3.85 18.53 -17.29
N VAL A 96 -2.96 17.96 -16.47
CA VAL A 96 -3.33 17.17 -15.30
C VAL A 96 -3.36 18.03 -14.03
N GLN A 97 -4.58 18.44 -13.65
CA GLN A 97 -4.80 19.21 -12.43
C GLN A 97 -4.78 18.32 -11.16
N VAL A 98 -3.82 18.53 -10.27
CA VAL A 98 -3.68 17.82 -8.99
C VAL A 98 -3.31 18.76 -7.86
N HIS A 99 -3.58 18.34 -6.63
CA HIS A 99 -3.06 19.05 -5.46
C HIS A 99 -1.58 18.69 -5.22
N HIS A 100 -0.74 19.67 -4.85
CA HIS A 100 0.70 19.48 -4.63
C HIS A 100 1.01 18.37 -3.60
N SER A 101 0.16 18.14 -2.60
CA SER A 101 0.32 17.03 -1.66
C SER A 101 0.20 15.65 -2.30
N SER A 102 -0.52 15.52 -3.42
CA SER A 102 -0.59 14.26 -4.18
C SER A 102 0.76 13.92 -4.81
N ILE A 103 1.45 14.94 -5.32
CA ILE A 103 2.80 14.86 -5.86
C ILE A 103 3.78 14.52 -4.74
N ALA A 104 3.72 15.23 -3.60
CA ALA A 104 4.55 14.93 -2.43
C ALA A 104 4.40 13.47 -1.96
N ASN A 105 3.17 12.96 -1.91
CA ASN A 105 2.88 11.57 -1.55
C ASN A 105 3.42 10.58 -2.59
N LEU A 106 3.42 10.93 -3.88
CA LEU A 106 4.02 10.10 -4.92
C LEU A 106 5.54 10.07 -4.75
N LEU A 107 6.21 11.22 -4.70
CA LEU A 107 7.66 11.33 -4.53
C LEU A 107 8.14 10.59 -3.27
N SER A 108 7.42 10.73 -2.15
CA SER A 108 7.72 9.99 -0.91
C SER A 108 7.61 8.47 -1.08
N ARG A 109 6.65 7.99 -1.87
CA ARG A 109 6.49 6.55 -2.19
C ARG A 109 7.59 6.02 -3.11
N LEU A 110 8.19 6.89 -3.92
CA LEU A 110 9.33 6.59 -4.80
C LEU A 110 10.68 6.68 -4.09
N GLY A 111 10.69 7.16 -2.84
CA GLY A 111 11.90 7.25 -2.02
C GLY A 111 12.61 8.61 -2.09
N PHE A 112 12.04 9.61 -2.76
CA PHE A 112 12.58 10.96 -2.70
C PHE A 112 12.40 11.51 -1.28
N THR A 113 13.50 11.97 -0.70
CA THR A 113 13.51 12.58 0.62
C THR A 113 14.26 13.89 0.56
N TYR A 114 13.71 14.91 1.22
CA TYR A 114 14.41 16.18 1.37
C TYR A 114 15.54 16.03 2.39
N LYS A 115 16.76 16.40 2.00
CA LYS A 115 17.92 16.37 2.89
C LYS A 115 17.76 17.44 3.99
N LYS A 116 17.41 17.01 5.21
CA LYS A 116 17.40 17.87 6.41
C LYS A 116 18.79 17.97 7.03
N SER A 117 19.73 18.54 6.30
CA SER A 117 21.10 18.76 6.79
C SER A 117 21.16 19.98 7.72
N ARG A 118 21.47 19.77 9.01
CA ARG A 118 21.93 20.88 9.86
C ARG A 118 23.41 21.09 9.55
N TRP A 119 23.71 22.20 8.90
CA TRP A 119 25.10 22.61 8.61
C TRP A 119 25.81 23.23 9.83
N LEU A 120 25.15 23.22 10.99
CA LEU A 120 25.70 23.76 12.22
C LEU A 120 26.26 22.63 13.08
N PRO A 121 27.46 22.79 13.66
CA PRO A 121 27.93 21.91 14.73
C PRO A 121 26.85 21.81 15.83
N PRO A 122 26.73 20.66 16.52
CA PRO A 122 25.94 20.60 17.74
C PRO A 122 26.33 21.77 18.64
N SER A 123 25.36 22.52 19.15
CA SER A 123 25.62 23.65 20.04
C SER A 123 26.40 23.15 21.25
N ALA A 124 27.69 23.48 21.30
CA ALA A 124 28.55 23.16 22.42
C ALA A 124 28.27 24.15 23.55
N VAL A 125 27.21 23.91 24.34
CA VAL A 125 26.86 24.53 25.64
C VAL A 125 25.47 23.99 26.02
N ALA A 126 25.14 23.44 27.21
CA ALA A 126 25.79 23.14 28.50
C ALA A 126 24.72 22.42 29.40
N PRO A 127 24.86 22.20 30.74
CA PRO A 127 26.00 21.91 31.63
C PRO A 127 25.87 20.51 32.32
N ARG A 128 26.78 20.17 33.24
CA ARG A 128 26.71 18.99 34.13
C ARG A 128 25.67 19.14 35.22
#